data_AF-A0A553H4U1-F1
#
_entry.id   AF-A0A553H4U1-F1
#
_cell.length_a   1.000
_cell.length_b   1.000
_cell.length_c   1.000
_cell.angle_alpha   90.00
_cell.angle_beta   90.00
_cell.angle_gamma   90.00
#
_symmetry.space_group_name_H-M   'P 1'
#
loop_
_entity.id
_entity.type
_entity.pdbx_description
1 polymer ?
#
loop_
_entity_poly.entity_id
_entity_poly.type
_entity_poly.pdbx_seq_one_letter_code
_entity_poly.pdbx_strand_id
1 'polypeptide(L)' 'MIDEKSLALAVGIFLGLSGILFIYFRAPLAAAITSFYRNYPIIRLASSKQFELRPYFVSLLGFTLILLGFFVWLMKGL' A
#
# COMPACT_ATOMS: atom_id res chain seq x y z
N MET A 1 16.30 10.68 23.08
CA MET A 1 16.86 10.52 21.71
C MET A 1 16.38 9.16 21.24
N ILE A 2 15.61 9.09 20.14
CA ILE A 2 15.24 7.79 19.56
C ILE A 2 16.43 7.33 18.73
N ASP A 3 16.98 6.16 19.05
CA ASP A 3 18.05 5.57 18.26
C ASP A 3 17.59 5.36 16.82
N GLU A 4 18.43 5.78 15.88
CA GLU A 4 18.15 5.74 14.44
C GLU A 4 17.84 4.31 13.95
N LYS A 5 18.45 3.31 14.59
CA LYS A 5 18.21 1.88 14.35
C LYS A 5 16.81 1.46 14.79
N SER A 6 16.36 1.92 15.96
CA SER A 6 15.02 1.63 16.47
C SER A 6 13.93 2.27 15.60
N LEU A 7 14.20 3.47 15.08
CA LEU A 7 13.30 4.13 14.13
C LEU A 7 13.20 3.35 12.81
N ALA A 8 14.33 2.94 12.24
CA ALA A 8 14.35 2.17 11.00
C ALA A 8 13.62 0.83 11.12
N LEU A 9 13.78 0.15 12.26
CA LEU A 9 13.13 -1.13 12.53
C LEU A 9 11.61 -0.96 12.70
N ALA A 10 11.17 0.10 13.39
CA ALA A 10 9.75 0.44 13.49
C ALA A 10 9.13 0.75 12.12
N VAL A 11 9.84 1.49 11.25
CA VAL A 11 9.40 1.77 9.87
C VAL A 11 9.32 0.50 9.04
N GLY A 12 10.31 -0.39 9.12
CA GLY A 12 10.32 -1.66 8.42
C GLY A 12 9.12 -2.55 8.82
N ILE A 13 8.84 -2.67 10.11
CA ILE A 13 7.68 -3.40 10.63
C ILE A 13 6.38 -2.76 10.15
N PHE A 14 6.27 -1.43 10.21
CA PHE A 14 5.09 -0.70 9.77
C PHE A 14 4.80 -0.94 8.27
N LEU A 15 5.83 -0.88 7.44
CA LEU A 15 5.72 -1.14 5.99
C LEU A 15 5.33 -2.59 5.71
N GLY A 16 5.94 -3.56 6.41
CA GLY A 16 5.62 -4.98 6.28
C GLY A 16 4.17 -5.30 6.68
N LEU A 17 3.73 -4.84 7.85
CA LEU A 17 2.36 -5.03 8.32
C LEU A 17 1.34 -4.37 7.40
N SER A 18 1.62 -3.13 6.97
CA SER A 18 0.77 -2.41 6.02
C SER A 18 0.67 -3.19 4.69
N GLY A 19 1.79 -3.71 4.18
CA GLY A 19 1.78 -4.52 2.96
C GLY A 19 0.96 -5.81 3.08
N ILE A 20 1.05 -6.51 4.22
CA ILE A 20 0.22 -7.69 4.51
C ILE A 20 -1.27 -7.32 4.54
N LEU A 21 -1.63 -6.22 5.21
CA LEU A 21 -3.01 -5.73 5.27
C LEU A 21 -3.56 -5.42 3.88
N PHE A 22 -2.76 -4.78 3.02
CA PHE A 22 -3.16 -4.48 1.64
C PHE A 22 -3.40 -5.75 0.81
N ILE A 23 -2.61 -6.80 1.01
CA ILE A 23 -2.82 -8.09 0.32
C ILE A 23 -4.08 -8.77 0.84
N TYR A 24 -4.29 -8.82 2.16
CA TYR A 24 -5.43 -9.51 2.78
C TYR A 24 -6.76 -8.80 2.49
N PHE A 25 -6.79 -7.48 2.63
CA PHE A 25 -7.98 -6.64 2.42
C PHE A 25 -8.06 -6.05 0.99
N ARG A 26 -7.42 -6.69 0.00
CA ARG A 26 -7.32 -6.18 -1.37
C ARG A 26 -8.66 -5.80 -2.01
N ALA A 27 -9.70 -6.61 -1.80
CA ALA A 27 -11.02 -6.42 -2.39
C ALA A 27 -11.79 -5.23 -1.76
N PRO A 28 -11.95 -5.16 -0.42
CA PRO A 28 -12.60 -4.01 0.19
C PRO A 28 -11.79 -2.71 0.00
N LEU A 29 -10.46 -2.78 -0.03
CA LEU A 29 -9.63 -1.59 -0.27
C LEU A 29 -9.79 -1.07 -1.71
N ALA A 30 -9.77 -1.96 -2.70
CA ALA A 30 -10.04 -1.59 -4.09
C ALA A 30 -11.44 -0.95 -4.26
N ALA A 31 -12.45 -1.51 -3.58
CA ALA A 31 -13.81 -0.96 -3.59
C ALA A 31 -13.88 0.42 -2.91
N ALA A 32 -13.23 0.59 -1.76
CA ALA A 32 -13.18 1.86 -1.04
C ALA A 32 -12.48 2.94 -1.85
N ILE A 33 -11.34 2.62 -2.47
CA ILE A 33 -10.60 3.52 -3.36
C ILE A 33 -11.49 3.91 -4.55
N THR A 34 -12.11 2.93 -5.21
CA THR A 34 -13.01 3.19 -6.34
C THR A 34 -14.20 4.08 -5.93
N SER A 35 -14.79 3.86 -4.76
CA SER A 35 -15.89 4.66 -4.21
C SER A 35 -15.46 6.10 -3.88
N PHE A 36 -14.30 6.28 -3.24
CA PHE A 36 -13.74 7.60 -2.94
C PHE A 36 -13.53 8.41 -4.22
N TYR A 37 -12.90 7.77 -5.21
CA TYR A 37 -12.59 8.41 -6.47
C TYR A 37 -13.85 8.76 -7.26
N ARG A 38 -14.92 7.94 -7.23
CA ARG A 38 -16.19 8.22 -7.94
C ARG A 38 -16.79 9.61 -7.65
N ASN A 39 -16.50 10.20 -6.49
CA ASN A 39 -16.98 11.53 -6.12
C ASN A 39 -16.16 12.69 -6.73
N TYR A 40 -15.02 12.41 -7.38
CA TYR A 40 -14.18 13.43 -7.98
C TYR A 40 -14.60 13.78 -9.42
N PRO A 41 -14.64 15.07 -9.79
CA PRO A 41 -15.06 15.52 -11.11
C PRO A 41 -14.15 15.04 -12.25
N ILE A 42 -12.90 14.68 -11.95
CA ILE A 42 -11.92 14.12 -12.90
C ILE A 42 -12.44 12.83 -13.55
N ILE A 43 -13.31 12.08 -12.88
CA ILE A 43 -13.81 10.78 -13.37
C ILE A 43 -14.93 10.94 -14.38
N ARG A 44 -15.56 12.12 -14.48
CA ARG A 44 -16.55 12.39 -15.54
C ARG A 44 -15.95 12.34 -16.95
N LEU A 45 -14.64 12.47 -17.08
CA LEU A 45 -13.94 12.50 -18.37
C LEU A 45 -13.37 11.12 -18.77
N ALA A 46 -13.28 10.17 -17.84
CA ALA A 46 -12.73 8.84 -18.08
C ALA A 46 -13.83 7.78 -18.17
N SER A 47 -13.66 6.81 -19.07
CA SER A 47 -14.59 5.67 -19.18
C SER A 47 -14.67 4.94 -17.83
N SER A 48 -15.88 4.62 -17.37
CA SER A 48 -16.13 3.96 -16.07
C SER A 48 -15.37 2.64 -15.87
N LYS A 49 -14.95 1.97 -16.96
CA LYS A 49 -14.13 0.76 -16.94
C LYS A 49 -12.64 1.00 -16.69
N GLN A 50 -12.13 2.21 -16.93
CA GLN A 50 -10.72 2.55 -16.71
C GLN A 50 -10.40 2.84 -15.23
N PHE A 51 -11.42 3.15 -14.43
CA PHE A 51 -11.25 3.50 -13.02
C PHE A 51 -11.55 2.34 -12.06
N GLU A 52 -11.94 1.16 -12.55
CA GLU A 52 -12.03 -0.02 -11.72
C GLU A 52 -10.63 -0.48 -11.31
N LEU A 53 -10.25 -0.12 -10.09
CA LEU A 53 -9.01 -0.56 -9.49
C LEU A 53 -9.10 -2.07 -9.28
N ARG A 54 -8.40 -2.85 -10.10
CA ARG A 54 -8.41 -4.31 -9.96
C ARG A 54 -7.77 -4.71 -8.63
N PRO A 55 -8.31 -5.71 -7.91
CA PRO A 55 -7.73 -6.19 -6.65
C PRO A 55 -6.25 -6.60 -6.76
N TYR A 56 -5.81 -7.01 -7.97
CA TYR A 56 -4.41 -7.33 -8.24
C TYR A 56 -3.48 -6.12 -8.09
N PHE A 57 -3.90 -4.91 -8.47
CA PHE A 57 -3.07 -3.70 -8.28
C PHE A 57 -2.86 -3.38 -6.80
N VAL A 58 -3.88 -3.63 -5.97
CA VAL A 58 -3.76 -3.49 -4.51
C VAL A 58 -2.80 -4.54 -3.94
N SER A 59 -2.90 -5.79 -4.39
CA SER A 59 -1.94 -6.83 -4.01
C SER A 59 -0.51 -6.50 -4.45
N LEU A 60 -0.31 -5.93 -5.64
CA LEU A 60 1.00 -5.49 -6.13
C LEU A 60 1.58 -4.39 -5.24
N LEU A 61 0.75 -3.39 -4.87
CA LEU A 61 1.15 -2.34 -3.95
C LEU A 61 1.54 -2.91 -2.57
N GLY A 62 0.72 -3.82 -2.04
CA GLY A 62 1.03 -4.51 -0.78
C GLY A 62 2.36 -5.27 -0.85
N PHE A 63 2.64 -5.95 -1.96
CA PHE A 63 3.90 -6.65 -2.17
C PHE A 63 5.10 -5.69 -2.24
N THR A 64 4.96 -4.54 -2.92
CA THR A 64 6.02 -3.52 -2.94
C THR A 64 6.32 -2.94 -1.56
N LEU A 65 5.30 -2.79 -0.70
CA LEU A 65 5.50 -2.32 0.69
C LEU A 65 6.23 -3.37 1.54
N ILE A 66 5.92 -4.66 1.37
CA ILE A 66 6.66 -5.74 2.05
C ILE A 66 8.12 -5.74 1.62
N LEU A 67 8.39 -5.63 0.30
CA LEU A 67 9.75 -5.55 -0.22
C LEU A 67 10.52 -4.34 0.33
N LEU A 68 9.88 -3.17 0.40
CA LEU A 68 10.45 -1.97 0.99
C LEU A 68 10.76 -2.15 2.48
N GLY A 69 9.81 -2.72 3.25
CA GLY A 69 10.02 -3.02 4.66
C GLY A 69 11.17 -3.99 4.89
N PHE A 70 11.27 -5.04 4.05
CA PHE A 70 12.38 -5.98 4.05
C PHE A 70 13.71 -5.32 3.68
N PHE A 71 13.71 -4.44 2.69
CA PHE A 71 14.91 -3.72 2.27
C PHE A 71 15.43 -2.76 3.36
N VAL A 72 14.52 -2.02 4.03
CA VAL A 72 14.87 -1.18 5.18
C VAL A 72 15.45 -2.02 6.30
N TRP A 73 14.86 -3.18 6.57
CA TRP A 73 15.39 -4.13 7.56
C TRP A 73 16.80 -4.62 7.17
N LEU A 74 17.04 -4.94 5.90
CA LEU A 74 18.33 -5.42 5.43
C LEU A 74 19.43 -4.34 5.47
N MET A 75 19.08 -3.09 5.18
CA MET A 75 20.02 -1.96 5.17
C MET A 75 20.37 -1.40 6.56
N LYS A 76 19.49 -1.59 7.56
CA LYS A 76 19.63 -1.00 8.91
C LYS A 76 19.70 -2.04 10.04
N GLY A 77 19.36 -3.29 9.76
CA GLY A 77 19.41 -4.42 10.67
C GLY A 77 20.70 -5.26 10.60
N LEU A 78 21.51 -5.08 9.54
CA LEU A 78 22.93 -5.46 9.48
C LEU A 78 23.81 -4.33 10.03
#